data_AF-A0A927ZBQ2-F1
#
_entry.id   AF-A0A927ZBQ2-F1
#
_cell.length_a   1.000
_cell.length_b   1.000
_cell.length_c   1.000
_cell.angle_alpha   90.00
_cell.angle_beta   90.00
_cell.angle_gamma   90.00
#
_symmetry.space_group_name_H-M   'P 1'
#
loop_
_entity.id
_entity.type
_entity.pdbx_description
1 polymer ?
#
loop_
_entity_poly.entity_id
_entity_poly.type
_entity_poly.pdbx_seq_one_letter_code
_entity_poly.pdbx_strand_id
1 'polypeptide(L)'
;MLIDKEGNFIKLAGIPNYSKLLVGGSGYGKTYGVNRFIEEAVKQGKYIRIVDYSGSYTKKELGKSNFQYLNEIDYLDTGANVVTVKLRYSTKTAFCKDVTDALLKTTGIDSYYQRKWLIRAVEQHMKNRDSLYFSQLVRDLEELFEQAEYDGESKENIDNIARLLSRFYPYENLRDFSLGFVKEEIQGKPVQIIQINRLSEMERRFTTTFLLEMLWKEIQHNEKTPCYELLVLDEFQFLSLAPGSALTNMLREGRRFGLELLLSTQFVSCYSKEEVRTLFQVGSVLIFRPTSEDLAFWSKMIDSAKAYEWKLLLSRLAVGQAVLKGKYYINHNDMAVEVPIVCRIQNE
;
A
#
# COMPACT_ATOMS: atom_id res chain seq x y z
N MET A 1 8.28 12.56 -16.72
CA MET A 1 7.46 13.14 -17.81
C MET A 1 7.02 12.05 -18.78
N LEU A 2 5.79 12.11 -19.31
CA LEU A 2 5.30 11.20 -20.36
C LEU A 2 5.41 11.88 -21.72
N ILE A 3 5.92 11.17 -22.72
CA ILE A 3 6.08 11.68 -24.08
C ILE A 3 5.48 10.67 -25.06
N ASP A 4 4.70 11.11 -26.04
CA ASP A 4 4.16 10.24 -27.08
C ASP A 4 5.23 9.83 -28.11
N LYS A 5 4.83 9.13 -29.18
CA LYS A 5 5.75 8.72 -30.26
C LYS A 5 6.22 9.87 -31.15
N GLU A 6 5.51 10.99 -31.15
CA GLU A 6 5.78 12.17 -31.97
C GLU A 6 6.64 13.21 -31.22
N GLY A 7 6.89 12.98 -29.92
CA GLY A 7 7.67 13.88 -29.08
C GLY A 7 6.81 14.88 -28.30
N ASN A 8 5.48 14.75 -28.33
CA ASN A 8 4.59 15.62 -27.58
C ASN A 8 4.53 15.21 -26.11
N PHE A 9 4.43 16.21 -25.23
CA PHE A 9 4.26 15.99 -23.79
C PHE A 9 2.85 15.52 -23.47
N ILE A 10 2.74 14.50 -22.62
CA ILE A 10 1.47 14.00 -22.10
C ILE A 10 1.37 14.37 -20.62
N LYS A 11 0.32 15.11 -20.27
CA LYS A 11 -0.03 15.42 -18.88
C LYS A 11 -1.31 14.66 -18.50
N LEU A 12 -1.25 13.82 -17.47
CA LEU A 12 -2.45 13.12 -16.99
C LEU A 12 -3.45 14.14 -16.41
N ALA A 13 -4.73 13.98 -16.74
CA ALA A 13 -5.73 14.97 -16.34
C ALA A 13 -6.02 14.95 -14.82
N GLY A 14 -5.76 13.82 -14.15
CA GLY A 14 -5.89 13.68 -12.70
C GLY A 14 -7.31 13.74 -12.14
N ILE A 15 -8.29 14.20 -12.92
CA ILE A 15 -9.69 14.34 -12.53
C ILE A 15 -10.53 13.32 -13.32
N PRO A 16 -11.48 12.61 -12.68
CA PRO A 16 -11.89 12.72 -11.29
C PRO A 16 -10.97 12.03 -10.26
N ASN A 17 -10.15 11.04 -10.67
CA ASN A 17 -9.31 10.26 -9.77
C ASN A 17 -7.84 10.36 -10.19
N TYR A 18 -6.96 10.72 -9.27
CA TYR A 18 -5.52 10.86 -9.53
C TYR A 18 -4.75 9.55 -9.36
N SER A 19 -5.40 8.50 -8.84
CA SER A 19 -4.79 7.18 -8.66
C SER A 19 -4.39 6.56 -9.99
N LYS A 20 -3.24 5.88 -9.99
CA LYS A 20 -2.59 5.31 -11.17
C LYS A 20 -2.27 3.84 -10.94
N LEU A 21 -2.44 3.05 -11.99
CA LEU A 21 -2.05 1.65 -12.03
C LEU A 21 -1.00 1.42 -13.11
N LEU A 22 0.16 0.90 -12.73
CA LEU A 22 1.23 0.51 -13.64
C LEU A 22 1.28 -1.02 -13.72
N VAL A 23 1.18 -1.56 -14.93
CA VAL A 23 1.12 -3.01 -15.17
C VAL A 23 2.11 -3.43 -16.24
N GLY A 24 2.64 -4.65 -16.14
CA GLY A 24 3.57 -5.18 -17.11
C GLY A 24 4.58 -6.17 -16.53
N GLY A 25 5.28 -6.91 -17.38
CA GLY A 25 6.28 -7.87 -16.94
C GLY A 25 7.46 -7.24 -16.18
N SER A 26 8.25 -8.09 -15.52
CA SER A 26 9.51 -7.66 -14.91
C SER A 26 10.47 -7.07 -15.97
N GLY A 27 11.23 -6.03 -15.58
CA GLY A 27 12.26 -5.43 -16.43
C GLY A 27 11.78 -4.43 -17.50
N TYR A 28 10.47 -4.17 -17.65
CA TYR A 28 9.96 -3.28 -18.71
C TYR A 28 9.80 -1.81 -18.31
N GLY A 29 10.20 -1.43 -17.09
CA GLY A 29 10.26 -0.02 -16.66
C GLY A 29 9.14 0.43 -15.71
N LYS A 30 8.38 -0.50 -15.12
CA LYS A 30 7.33 -0.16 -14.12
C LYS A 30 7.89 0.64 -12.94
N THR A 31 8.86 0.11 -12.21
CA THR A 31 9.46 0.75 -11.04
C THR A 31 10.09 2.10 -11.39
N TYR A 32 10.73 2.20 -12.56
CA TYR A 32 11.21 3.49 -13.06
C TYR A 32 10.06 4.49 -13.27
N GLY A 33 8.95 4.04 -13.86
CA GLY A 33 7.73 4.82 -13.99
C GLY A 33 7.15 5.28 -12.65
N VAL A 34 7.08 4.38 -11.67
CA VAL A 34 6.64 4.71 -10.30
C VAL A 34 7.54 5.81 -9.71
N ASN A 35 8.86 5.68 -9.83
CA ASN A 35 9.81 6.68 -9.35
C ASN A 35 9.57 8.05 -9.98
N ARG A 36 9.31 8.12 -11.30
CA ARG A 36 9.01 9.40 -11.97
C ARG A 36 7.71 10.04 -11.48
N PHE A 37 6.67 9.24 -11.20
CA PHE A 37 5.43 9.78 -10.64
C PHE A 37 5.59 10.24 -9.19
N ILE A 38 6.44 9.58 -8.40
CA ILE A 38 6.81 10.04 -7.05
C ILE A 38 7.52 11.40 -7.15
N GLU A 39 8.50 11.55 -8.05
CA GLU A 39 9.20 12.82 -8.26
C GLU A 39 8.25 13.95 -8.67
N GLU A 40 7.28 13.67 -9.54
CA GLU A 40 6.24 14.63 -9.92
C GLU A 40 5.37 15.03 -8.72
N ALA A 41 5.00 14.07 -7.86
CA ALA A 41 4.23 14.35 -6.65
C ALA A 41 5.04 15.19 -5.63
N VAL A 42 6.35 14.95 -5.49
CA VAL A 42 7.24 15.79 -4.66
C VAL A 42 7.28 17.23 -5.22
N LYS A 43 7.39 17.40 -6.54
CA LYS A 43 7.33 18.74 -7.18
C LYS A 43 6.01 19.47 -6.92
N GLN A 44 4.92 18.72 -6.76
CA GLN A 44 3.59 19.26 -6.43
C GLN A 44 3.42 19.55 -4.94
N GLY A 45 4.43 19.29 -4.10
CA GLY A 45 4.39 19.52 -2.66
C GLY A 45 3.58 18.49 -1.89
N LYS A 46 3.32 17.31 -2.46
CA LYS A 46 2.56 16.24 -1.80
C LYS A 46 3.43 15.49 -0.79
N TYR A 47 2.81 15.06 0.31
CA TYR A 47 3.40 14.06 1.19
C TYR A 47 3.10 12.66 0.68
N ILE A 48 4.12 11.81 0.70
CA ILE A 48 4.15 10.52 0.02
C ILE A 48 4.57 9.45 1.02
N ARG A 49 3.81 8.36 1.09
CA ARG A 49 4.15 7.19 1.87
C ARG A 49 4.35 5.98 0.95
N ILE A 50 5.46 5.29 1.14
CA ILE A 50 5.83 4.09 0.37
C ILE A 50 5.95 2.93 1.35
N VAL A 51 5.19 1.85 1.11
CA VAL A 51 5.35 0.60 1.86
C VAL A 51 6.25 -0.32 1.05
N ASP A 52 7.53 -0.38 1.41
CA ASP A 52 8.54 -1.13 0.66
C ASP A 52 8.77 -2.52 1.24
N TYR A 53 7.94 -3.46 0.78
CA TYR A 53 8.10 -4.89 1.03
C TYR A 53 8.87 -5.62 -0.07
N SER A 54 9.08 -5.02 -1.24
CA SER A 54 9.81 -5.63 -2.36
C SER A 54 11.33 -5.36 -2.29
N GLY A 55 11.73 -4.28 -1.62
CA GLY A 55 13.09 -3.76 -1.62
C GLY A 55 13.41 -2.86 -2.83
N SER A 56 12.40 -2.52 -3.65
CA SER A 56 12.54 -1.67 -4.84
C SER A 56 12.97 -0.24 -4.51
N TYR A 57 12.80 0.21 -3.26
CA TYR A 57 13.00 1.60 -2.84
C TYR A 57 14.13 1.77 -1.83
N THR A 58 15.02 0.77 -1.71
CA THR A 58 16.25 0.92 -0.93
C THR A 58 17.12 2.05 -1.49
N LYS A 59 17.99 2.64 -0.65
CA LYS A 59 18.95 3.68 -1.07
C LYS A 59 19.75 3.26 -2.33
N LYS A 60 20.13 1.99 -2.40
CA LYS A 60 20.86 1.41 -3.54
C LYS A 60 20.02 1.41 -4.82
N GLU A 61 18.78 0.94 -4.76
CA GLU A 61 17.92 0.86 -5.95
C GLU A 61 17.48 2.24 -6.43
N LEU A 62 17.16 3.16 -5.52
CA LEU A 62 16.84 4.55 -5.91
C LEU A 62 18.04 5.26 -6.55
N GLY A 63 19.26 5.01 -6.04
CA GLY A 63 20.50 5.49 -6.65
C GLY A 63 20.68 4.97 -8.09
N LYS A 64 20.47 3.68 -8.35
CA LYS A 64 20.52 3.12 -9.72
C LYS A 64 19.46 3.70 -10.64
N SER A 65 18.31 4.06 -10.09
CA SER A 65 17.21 4.63 -10.87
C SER A 65 17.38 6.13 -11.18
N ASN A 66 18.44 6.78 -10.69
CA ASN A 66 18.63 8.23 -10.74
C ASN A 66 17.41 8.98 -10.17
N PHE A 67 16.97 8.60 -8.97
CA PHE A 67 15.90 9.32 -8.27
C PHE A 67 16.38 10.71 -7.83
N GLN A 68 15.63 11.76 -8.16
CA GLN A 68 16.07 13.16 -7.99
C GLN A 68 16.00 13.64 -6.54
N TYR A 69 15.10 13.10 -5.72
CA TYR A 69 14.78 13.62 -4.39
C TYR A 69 15.31 12.77 -3.24
N LEU A 70 16.51 12.18 -3.38
CA LEU A 70 17.10 11.31 -2.34
C LEU A 70 17.21 12.01 -0.97
N ASN A 71 17.44 13.32 -0.95
CA ASN A 71 17.55 14.11 0.28
C ASN A 71 16.20 14.37 0.95
N GLU A 72 15.10 14.22 0.22
CA GLU A 72 13.72 14.41 0.68
C GLU A 72 13.08 13.11 1.19
N ILE A 73 13.89 12.07 1.39
CA ILE A 73 13.43 10.78 1.90
C ILE A 73 13.74 10.64 3.39
N ASP A 74 12.71 10.32 4.16
CA ASP A 74 12.78 9.75 5.50
C ASP A 74 12.66 8.22 5.41
N TYR A 75 13.68 7.52 5.90
CA TYR A 75 13.75 6.05 5.85
C TYR A 75 13.43 5.48 7.23
N LEU A 76 12.36 4.69 7.31
CA LEU A 76 12.10 3.80 8.44
C LEU A 76 12.61 2.41 8.06
N ASP A 77 13.86 2.08 8.40
CA ASP A 77 14.56 0.85 8.01
C ASP A 77 14.78 -0.12 9.18
N THR A 78 14.33 -1.37 8.99
CA THR A 78 14.47 -2.51 9.92
C THR A 78 15.93 -2.94 10.13
N GLY A 79 16.87 -2.40 9.35
CA GLY A 79 18.27 -2.78 9.35
C GLY A 79 19.18 -2.23 10.45
N ALA A 80 18.72 -1.20 11.19
CA ALA A 80 19.52 -0.56 12.23
C ALA A 80 18.78 -0.38 13.55
N ASN A 81 17.45 -0.27 13.49
CA ASN A 81 16.56 -0.06 14.63
C ASN A 81 15.20 -0.70 14.35
N VAL A 82 14.37 -0.81 15.38
CA VAL A 82 12.94 -1.11 15.21
C VAL A 82 12.31 -0.03 14.32
N VAL A 83 11.64 -0.45 13.24
CA VAL A 83 10.82 0.43 12.40
C VAL A 83 9.57 0.79 13.18
N THR A 84 9.50 2.03 13.64
CA THR A 84 8.31 2.58 14.28
C THR A 84 7.55 3.46 13.31
N VAL A 85 6.45 2.96 12.76
CA VAL A 85 5.53 3.78 11.96
C VAL A 85 4.60 4.52 12.90
N LYS A 86 4.75 5.84 13.00
CA LYS A 86 3.92 6.68 13.87
C LYS A 86 2.67 7.15 13.12
N LEU A 87 1.51 6.91 13.70
CA LEU A 87 0.21 7.29 13.15
C LEU A 87 -0.48 8.34 14.02
N ARG A 88 -1.09 9.32 13.35
CA ARG A 88 -1.75 10.46 13.99
C ARG A 88 -3.18 10.13 14.38
N TYR A 89 -3.47 10.22 15.66
CA TYR A 89 -4.78 9.98 16.24
C TYR A 89 -5.08 11.02 17.32
N SER A 90 -6.35 11.41 17.46
CA SER A 90 -6.75 12.38 18.48
C SER A 90 -6.58 11.86 19.91
N THR A 91 -6.75 10.55 20.10
CA THR A 91 -6.66 9.88 21.40
C THR A 91 -6.00 8.51 21.27
N LYS A 92 -5.29 8.12 22.32
CA LYS A 92 -4.69 6.79 22.42
C LYS A 92 -5.73 5.67 22.45
N THR A 93 -6.91 5.93 23.02
CA THR A 93 -8.03 5.00 23.04
C THR A 93 -8.56 4.70 21.63
N ALA A 94 -8.72 5.72 20.78
CA ALA A 94 -9.11 5.52 19.38
C ALA A 94 -8.07 4.68 18.61
N PHE A 95 -6.78 4.98 18.82
CA PHE A 95 -5.68 4.20 18.26
C PHE A 95 -5.73 2.74 18.72
N CYS A 96 -5.89 2.46 20.02
CA CYS A 96 -5.96 1.10 20.56
C CYS A 96 -7.14 0.32 19.97
N LYS A 97 -8.31 0.96 19.83
CA LYS A 97 -9.49 0.35 19.22
C LYS A 97 -9.20 -0.08 17.77
N ASP A 98 -8.64 0.81 16.95
CA ASP A 98 -8.34 0.51 15.56
C ASP A 98 -7.22 -0.53 15.43
N VAL A 99 -6.22 -0.51 16.31
CA VAL A 99 -5.21 -1.57 16.41
C VAL A 99 -5.89 -2.91 16.63
N THR A 100 -6.78 -3.02 17.62
CA THR A 100 -7.50 -4.27 17.88
C THR A 100 -8.33 -4.72 16.68
N ASP A 101 -9.09 -3.81 16.05
CA ASP A 101 -9.90 -4.13 14.88
C ASP A 101 -9.04 -4.60 13.69
N ALA A 102 -7.90 -3.94 13.45
CA ALA A 102 -6.96 -4.30 12.40
C ALA A 102 -6.30 -5.66 12.67
N LEU A 103 -5.92 -5.96 13.93
CA LEU A 103 -5.37 -7.26 14.32
C LEU A 103 -6.37 -8.39 14.12
N LEU A 104 -7.62 -8.22 14.60
CA LEU A 104 -8.69 -9.20 14.43
C LEU A 104 -8.95 -9.51 12.97
N LYS A 105 -9.04 -8.47 12.13
CA LYS A 105 -9.23 -8.63 10.70
C LYS A 105 -8.05 -9.34 10.02
N THR A 106 -6.82 -8.91 10.34
CA THR A 106 -5.60 -9.48 9.72
C THR A 106 -5.40 -10.94 10.10
N THR A 107 -5.82 -11.34 11.30
CA THR A 107 -5.71 -12.72 11.81
C THR A 107 -6.95 -13.58 11.53
N GLY A 108 -8.03 -13.00 10.98
CA GLY A 108 -9.29 -13.70 10.70
C GLY A 108 -10.04 -14.14 11.95
N ILE A 109 -10.03 -13.31 13.00
CA ILE A 109 -10.65 -13.61 14.29
C ILE A 109 -11.97 -12.85 14.43
N ASP A 110 -13.08 -13.60 14.36
CA ASP A 110 -14.44 -13.06 14.48
C ASP A 110 -15.10 -13.34 15.85
N SER A 111 -14.44 -14.12 16.73
CA SER A 111 -14.99 -14.45 18.05
C SER A 111 -15.08 -13.23 18.96
N TYR A 112 -16.27 -13.02 19.51
CA TYR A 112 -16.54 -11.94 20.46
C TYR A 112 -15.70 -12.03 21.74
N TYR A 113 -15.49 -13.23 22.28
CA TYR A 113 -14.69 -13.43 23.48
C TYR A 113 -13.19 -13.20 23.21
N GLN A 114 -12.69 -13.68 22.08
CA GLN A 114 -11.32 -13.42 21.67
C GLN A 114 -11.08 -11.93 21.43
N ARG A 115 -12.04 -11.21 20.85
CA ARG A 115 -12.01 -9.75 20.75
C ARG A 115 -11.88 -9.08 22.12
N LYS A 116 -12.67 -9.49 23.13
CA LYS A 116 -12.57 -8.91 24.49
C LYS A 116 -11.18 -9.06 25.09
N TRP A 117 -10.59 -10.25 24.98
CA TRP A 117 -9.26 -10.53 25.50
C TRP A 117 -8.16 -9.76 24.75
N LEU A 118 -8.28 -9.66 23.43
CA LEU A 118 -7.34 -8.86 22.64
C LEU A 118 -7.44 -7.35 22.95
N ILE A 119 -8.65 -6.82 23.22
CA ILE A 119 -8.81 -5.44 23.70
C ILE A 119 -8.03 -5.25 25.01
N ARG A 120 -8.21 -6.14 25.99
CA ARG A 120 -7.48 -6.08 27.28
C ARG A 120 -5.97 -6.11 27.07
N ALA A 121 -5.48 -7.01 26.22
CA ALA A 121 -4.06 -7.13 25.91
C ALA A 121 -3.49 -5.85 25.28
N VAL A 122 -4.17 -5.27 24.28
CA VAL A 122 -3.75 -4.03 23.63
C VAL A 122 -3.78 -2.85 24.60
N GLU A 123 -4.82 -2.74 25.42
CA GLU A 123 -4.93 -1.69 26.44
C GLU A 123 -3.82 -1.79 27.50
N GLN A 124 -3.53 -3.00 27.99
CA GLN A 124 -2.42 -3.25 28.92
C GLN A 124 -1.07 -2.91 28.27
N HIS A 125 -0.85 -3.37 27.04
CA HIS A 125 0.36 -3.10 26.28
C HIS A 125 0.63 -1.59 26.18
N MET A 126 -0.39 -0.84 25.79
CA MET A 126 -0.33 0.58 25.51
C MET A 126 -0.43 1.44 26.78
N LYS A 127 -0.85 0.91 27.93
CA LYS A 127 -1.01 1.69 29.17
C LYS A 127 0.21 2.56 29.51
N ASN A 128 1.40 1.99 29.38
CA ASN A 128 2.68 2.64 29.68
C ASN A 128 3.59 2.81 28.44
N ARG A 129 3.05 2.63 27.23
CA ARG A 129 3.82 2.67 25.96
C ARG A 129 3.07 3.46 24.91
N ASP A 130 3.78 4.25 24.11
CA ASP A 130 3.18 4.96 22.98
C ASP A 130 3.34 4.22 21.66
N SER A 131 3.79 2.97 21.69
CA SER A 131 3.93 2.14 20.50
C SER A 131 3.56 0.70 20.80
N LEU A 132 2.87 0.07 19.85
CA LEU A 132 2.57 -1.35 19.83
C LEU A 132 3.76 -2.13 19.29
N TYR A 133 4.35 -2.99 20.13
CA TYR A 133 5.40 -3.92 19.73
C TYR A 133 4.82 -5.34 19.70
N PHE A 134 4.90 -6.00 18.54
CA PHE A 134 4.27 -7.31 18.33
C PHE A 134 4.80 -8.40 19.25
N SER A 135 6.12 -8.55 19.31
CA SER A 135 6.77 -9.51 20.22
C SER A 135 6.36 -9.31 21.69
N GLN A 136 6.14 -8.08 22.13
CA GLN A 136 5.71 -7.80 23.50
C GLN A 136 4.18 -7.95 23.67
N LEU A 137 3.37 -7.69 22.64
CA LEU A 137 1.94 -8.00 22.68
C LEU A 137 1.69 -9.52 22.86
N VAL A 138 2.53 -10.37 22.25
CA VAL A 138 2.45 -11.82 22.48
C VAL A 138 2.72 -12.15 23.95
N ARG A 139 3.76 -11.55 24.55
CA ARG A 139 4.04 -11.71 25.99
C ARG A 139 2.91 -11.20 26.88
N ASP A 140 2.31 -10.06 26.53
CA ASP A 140 1.18 -9.53 27.29
C ASP A 140 -0.04 -10.48 27.23
N LEU A 141 -0.23 -11.22 26.12
CA LEU A 141 -1.23 -12.29 26.03
C LEU A 141 -0.86 -13.53 26.86
N GLU A 142 0.43 -13.87 26.97
CA GLU A 142 0.92 -14.96 27.81
C GLU A 142 0.70 -14.63 29.30
N GLU A 143 1.04 -13.41 29.72
CA GLU A 143 0.77 -12.92 31.07
C GLU A 143 -0.73 -12.95 31.40
N LEU A 144 -1.59 -12.54 30.45
CA LEU A 144 -3.05 -12.61 30.62
C LEU A 144 -3.56 -14.06 30.71
N PHE A 145 -2.94 -14.98 29.98
CA PHE A 145 -3.28 -16.40 30.06
C PHE A 145 -2.95 -16.97 31.44
N GLU A 146 -1.73 -16.75 31.93
CA GLU A 146 -1.27 -17.20 33.25
C GLU A 146 -2.11 -16.59 34.38
N GLN A 147 -2.43 -15.29 34.30
CA GLN A 147 -3.30 -14.62 35.26
C GLN A 147 -4.71 -15.21 35.27
N ALA A 148 -5.30 -15.47 34.10
CA ALA A 148 -6.63 -16.07 34.01
C ALA A 148 -6.66 -17.48 34.63
N GLU A 149 -5.61 -18.28 34.43
CA GLU A 149 -5.50 -19.60 35.09
C GLU A 149 -5.37 -19.47 36.61
N TYR A 150 -4.54 -18.54 37.09
CA TYR A 150 -4.34 -18.31 38.53
C TYR A 150 -5.60 -17.80 39.23
N ASP A 151 -6.32 -16.86 38.61
CA ASP A 151 -7.53 -16.24 39.15
C ASP A 151 -8.76 -17.18 39.10
N GLY A 152 -8.62 -18.36 38.48
CA GLY A 152 -9.71 -19.33 38.35
C GLY A 152 -10.80 -18.88 37.37
N GLU A 153 -10.42 -18.18 36.30
CA GLU A 153 -11.33 -17.85 35.19
C GLU A 153 -11.96 -19.11 34.58
N SER A 154 -13.08 -18.93 33.87
CA SER A 154 -13.76 -20.06 33.24
C SER A 154 -12.86 -20.75 32.21
N LYS A 155 -12.99 -22.08 32.09
CA LYS A 155 -12.26 -22.85 31.06
C LYS A 155 -12.49 -22.30 29.65
N GLU A 156 -13.68 -21.80 29.36
CA GLU A 156 -14.00 -21.17 28.07
C GLU A 156 -13.16 -19.90 27.83
N ASN A 157 -12.96 -19.06 28.86
CA ASN A 157 -12.12 -17.87 28.75
C ASN A 157 -10.65 -18.24 28.54
N ILE A 158 -10.13 -19.19 29.32
CA ILE A 158 -8.75 -19.69 29.19
C ILE A 158 -8.52 -20.24 27.78
N ASP A 159 -9.43 -21.07 27.27
CA ASP A 159 -9.36 -21.61 25.91
C ASP A 159 -9.40 -20.51 24.83
N ASN A 160 -10.16 -19.43 25.05
CA ASN A 160 -10.23 -18.30 24.12
C ASN A 160 -8.90 -17.53 24.06
N ILE A 161 -8.22 -17.33 25.21
CA ILE A 161 -6.90 -16.71 25.26
C ILE A 161 -5.85 -17.63 24.62
N ALA A 162 -5.87 -18.92 24.92
CA ALA A 162 -4.96 -19.90 24.28
C ALA A 162 -5.06 -19.88 22.74
N ARG A 163 -6.29 -19.81 22.21
CA ARG A 163 -6.50 -19.69 20.76
C ARG A 163 -6.01 -18.36 20.18
N LEU A 164 -6.08 -17.26 20.93
CA LEU A 164 -5.44 -15.99 20.52
C LEU A 164 -3.92 -16.17 20.45
N LEU A 165 -3.30 -16.71 21.51
CA LEU A 165 -1.88 -16.98 21.56
C LEU A 165 -1.42 -17.82 20.38
N SER A 166 -2.11 -18.93 20.07
CA SER A 166 -1.78 -19.75 18.89
C SER A 166 -1.82 -18.99 17.56
N ARG A 167 -2.67 -17.96 17.43
CA ARG A 167 -2.76 -17.12 16.22
C ARG A 167 -1.63 -16.09 16.13
N PHE A 168 -1.17 -15.57 17.27
CA PHE A 168 -0.12 -14.55 17.32
C PHE A 168 1.29 -15.13 17.49
N TYR A 169 1.41 -16.39 17.94
CA TYR A 169 2.67 -17.11 18.12
C TYR A 169 3.62 -17.02 16.92
N PRO A 170 3.17 -17.13 15.65
CA PRO A 170 4.07 -16.98 14.50
C PRO A 170 4.79 -15.63 14.41
N TYR A 171 4.34 -14.62 15.16
CA TYR A 171 4.88 -13.26 15.17
C TYR A 171 5.57 -12.91 16.51
N GLU A 172 5.82 -13.88 17.38
CA GLU A 172 6.51 -13.67 18.67
C GLU A 172 7.92 -13.05 18.50
N ASN A 173 8.55 -13.30 17.34
CA ASN A 173 9.88 -12.82 17.01
C ASN A 173 9.89 -11.56 16.13
N LEU A 174 8.71 -11.00 15.83
CA LEU A 174 8.58 -9.73 15.11
C LEU A 174 8.99 -8.57 16.04
N ARG A 175 10.30 -8.32 16.11
CA ARG A 175 10.92 -7.29 16.96
C ARG A 175 11.22 -6.01 16.20
N ASP A 176 11.46 -6.12 14.90
CA ASP A 176 11.96 -5.02 14.08
C ASP A 176 10.85 -4.10 13.58
N PHE A 177 9.60 -4.31 13.99
CA PHE A 177 8.47 -3.46 13.60
C PHE A 177 7.59 -3.09 14.81
N SER A 178 7.21 -1.82 14.89
CA SER A 178 6.25 -1.30 15.86
C SER A 178 5.36 -0.22 15.25
N LEU A 179 4.19 -0.02 15.86
CA LEU A 179 3.23 1.00 15.45
C LEU A 179 3.06 2.04 16.56
N GLY A 180 3.44 3.28 16.30
CA GLY A 180 3.41 4.37 17.27
C GLY A 180 2.13 5.20 17.20
N PHE A 181 1.64 5.63 18.35
CA PHE A 181 0.62 6.66 18.48
C PHE A 181 1.28 8.03 18.60
N VAL A 182 0.82 9.00 17.82
CA VAL A 182 1.13 10.43 18.02
C VAL A 182 -0.15 11.27 17.94
N LYS A 183 -0.21 12.34 18.73
CA LYS A 183 -1.36 13.25 18.75
C LYS A 183 -1.29 14.30 17.64
N GLU A 184 -0.07 14.75 17.33
CA GLU A 184 0.19 15.80 16.36
C GLU A 184 1.04 15.26 15.22
N GLU A 185 1.00 15.98 14.10
CA GLU A 185 1.76 15.63 12.91
C GLU A 185 3.25 15.77 13.16
N ILE A 186 4.02 14.80 12.66
CA ILE A 186 5.46 14.90 12.66
C ILE A 186 5.81 15.63 11.36
N GLN A 187 6.21 16.90 11.47
CA GLN A 187 6.83 17.58 10.34
C GLN A 187 8.06 16.77 9.93
N GLY A 188 7.98 16.20 8.75
CA GLY A 188 8.98 15.31 8.19
C GLY A 188 9.31 15.68 6.76
N LYS A 189 10.21 14.92 6.17
CA LYS A 189 10.49 15.02 4.74
C LYS A 189 9.26 14.56 3.94
N PRO A 190 9.08 15.06 2.71
CA PRO A 190 7.87 14.80 1.94
C PRO A 190 7.73 13.33 1.54
N VAL A 191 8.80 12.54 1.49
CA VAL A 191 8.74 11.10 1.18
C VAL A 191 9.11 10.28 2.40
N GLN A 192 8.20 9.45 2.87
CA GLN A 192 8.46 8.45 3.91
C GLN A 192 8.45 7.04 3.32
N ILE A 193 9.55 6.30 3.50
CA ILE A 193 9.68 4.91 3.03
C ILE A 193 9.74 3.98 4.24
N ILE A 194 8.76 3.08 4.31
CA ILE A 194 8.62 2.05 5.34
C ILE A 194 9.25 0.76 4.79
N GLN A 195 10.52 0.50 5.16
CA GLN A 195 11.27 -0.65 4.64
C GLN A 195 11.07 -1.90 5.50
N ILE A 196 10.19 -2.78 5.05
CA ILE A 196 9.86 -4.06 5.68
C ILE A 196 10.28 -5.26 4.82
N ASN A 197 11.08 -5.03 3.78
CA ASN A 197 11.55 -6.05 2.86
C ASN A 197 12.45 -7.12 3.52
N ARG A 198 13.05 -6.81 4.67
CA ARG A 198 13.92 -7.72 5.45
C ARG A 198 13.16 -8.70 6.36
N LEU A 199 11.88 -8.45 6.60
CA LEU A 199 11.04 -9.39 7.37
C LEU A 199 10.89 -10.72 6.61
N SER A 200 10.68 -11.82 7.35
CA SER A 200 10.34 -13.09 6.72
C SER A 200 9.07 -12.97 5.88
N GLU A 201 8.85 -13.86 4.91
CA GLU A 201 7.68 -13.75 4.04
C GLU A 201 6.36 -13.70 4.83
N MET A 202 6.24 -14.53 5.86
CA MET A 202 5.06 -14.58 6.72
C MET A 202 4.86 -13.27 7.49
N GLU A 203 5.89 -12.79 8.18
CA GLU A 203 5.85 -11.52 8.93
C GLU A 203 5.60 -10.33 8.01
N ARG A 204 6.20 -10.32 6.82
CA ARG A 204 6.04 -9.26 5.83
C ARG A 204 4.60 -9.18 5.32
N ARG A 205 3.99 -10.32 4.99
CA ARG A 205 2.57 -10.38 4.56
C ARG A 205 1.65 -9.89 5.66
N PHE A 206 1.86 -10.37 6.89
CA PHE A 206 1.10 -9.95 8.07
C PHE A 206 1.24 -8.45 8.33
N THR A 207 2.49 -7.96 8.45
CA THR A 207 2.83 -6.56 8.74
C THR A 207 2.27 -5.63 7.66
N THR A 208 2.41 -5.99 6.38
CA THR A 208 1.86 -5.18 5.29
C THR A 208 0.34 -5.09 5.37
N THR A 209 -0.33 -6.22 5.58
CA THR A 209 -1.81 -6.25 5.69
C THR A 209 -2.29 -5.42 6.87
N PHE A 210 -1.72 -5.65 8.06
CA PHE A 210 -2.04 -4.91 9.27
C PHE A 210 -1.75 -3.41 9.13
N LEU A 211 -0.58 -3.05 8.58
CA LEU A 211 -0.19 -1.66 8.38
C LEU A 211 -1.14 -0.95 7.41
N LEU A 212 -1.57 -1.59 6.32
CA LEU A 212 -2.53 -0.98 5.39
C LEU A 212 -3.89 -0.74 6.03
N GLU A 213 -4.35 -1.65 6.90
CA GLU A 213 -5.57 -1.41 7.70
C GLU A 213 -5.40 -0.18 8.59
N MET A 214 -4.27 -0.08 9.30
CA MET A 214 -4.00 1.05 10.19
C MET A 214 -3.79 2.38 9.44
N LEU A 215 -3.13 2.36 8.28
CA LEU A 215 -2.97 3.52 7.41
C LEU A 215 -4.31 4.02 6.88
N TRP A 216 -5.21 3.11 6.50
CA TRP A 216 -6.56 3.47 6.10
C TRP A 216 -7.33 4.15 7.22
N LYS A 217 -7.24 3.61 8.43
CA LYS A 217 -7.86 4.18 9.63
C LYS A 217 -7.32 5.56 9.96
N GLU A 218 -6.00 5.77 9.88
CA GLU A 218 -5.39 7.09 10.05
C GLU A 218 -5.99 8.11 9.08
N ILE A 219 -6.09 7.78 7.79
CA ILE A 219 -6.70 8.66 6.79
C ILE A 219 -8.15 9.01 7.16
N GLN A 220 -8.95 8.02 7.55
CA GLN A 220 -10.35 8.22 7.94
C GLN A 220 -10.49 9.15 9.15
N HIS A 221 -9.57 9.06 10.12
CA HIS A 221 -9.54 9.94 11.28
C HIS A 221 -9.10 11.37 10.97
N ASN A 222 -8.45 11.59 9.83
CA ASN A 222 -7.75 12.82 9.47
C ASN A 222 -8.27 13.44 8.15
N GLU A 223 -9.55 13.24 7.82
CA GLU A 223 -10.17 13.59 6.52
C GLU A 223 -9.88 15.02 6.02
N LYS A 224 -9.74 16.01 6.91
CA LYS A 224 -9.51 17.41 6.53
C LYS A 224 -8.04 17.78 6.31
N THR A 225 -7.13 16.98 6.84
CA THR A 225 -5.69 17.26 6.88
C THR A 225 -4.96 15.94 6.73
N PRO A 226 -5.01 15.26 5.57
CA PRO A 226 -4.42 13.93 5.43
C PRO A 226 -2.93 13.95 5.76
N CYS A 227 -2.43 12.94 6.48
CA CYS A 227 -1.00 12.84 6.83
C CYS A 227 -0.09 12.54 5.61
N TYR A 228 -0.69 12.11 4.51
CA TYR A 228 -0.06 11.92 3.20
C TYR A 228 -1.15 11.90 2.12
N GLU A 229 -0.82 12.45 0.95
CA GLU A 229 -1.74 12.49 -0.19
C GLU A 229 -1.48 11.34 -1.18
N LEU A 230 -0.29 10.72 -1.17
CA LEU A 230 0.06 9.63 -2.09
C LEU A 230 0.53 8.38 -1.33
N LEU A 231 -0.16 7.25 -1.55
CA LEU A 231 0.31 5.94 -1.11
C LEU A 231 0.83 5.13 -2.30
N VAL A 232 2.07 4.66 -2.18
CA VAL A 232 2.73 3.83 -3.19
C VAL A 232 2.77 2.37 -2.74
N LEU A 233 2.21 1.48 -3.55
CA LEU A 233 2.23 0.03 -3.36
C LEU A 233 2.74 -0.63 -4.65
N ASP A 234 4.05 -0.89 -4.68
CA ASP A 234 4.69 -1.62 -5.79
C ASP A 234 4.51 -3.12 -5.60
N GLU A 235 4.38 -3.88 -6.68
CA GLU A 235 4.15 -5.33 -6.62
C GLU A 235 3.01 -5.73 -5.66
N PHE A 236 1.85 -5.07 -5.75
CA PHE A 236 0.72 -5.28 -4.84
C PHE A 236 0.02 -6.65 -4.99
N GLN A 237 0.50 -7.56 -5.85
CA GLN A 237 -0.23 -8.78 -6.22
C GLN A 237 -0.61 -9.71 -5.06
N PHE A 238 0.12 -9.66 -3.95
CA PHE A 238 -0.19 -10.48 -2.76
C PHE A 238 -1.18 -9.79 -1.80
N LEU A 239 -1.52 -8.52 -2.05
CA LEU A 239 -2.52 -7.79 -1.26
C LEU A 239 -3.93 -8.23 -1.68
N SER A 240 -4.82 -8.31 -0.68
CA SER A 240 -6.20 -8.68 -0.92
C SER A 240 -6.97 -7.53 -1.58
N LEU A 241 -7.62 -7.84 -2.71
CA LEU A 241 -8.64 -6.99 -3.34
C LEU A 241 -10.06 -7.47 -3.00
N ALA A 242 -10.21 -8.37 -2.03
CA ALA A 242 -11.51 -8.82 -1.58
C ALA A 242 -12.35 -7.65 -1.03
N PRO A 243 -13.69 -7.72 -1.11
CA PRO A 243 -14.57 -6.74 -0.49
C PRO A 243 -14.22 -6.50 0.98
N GLY A 244 -14.12 -5.23 1.35
CA GLY A 244 -13.81 -4.82 2.71
C GLY A 244 -12.33 -4.76 3.06
N SER A 245 -11.38 -5.23 2.23
CA SER A 245 -9.94 -5.04 2.48
C SER A 245 -9.54 -3.56 2.48
N ALA A 246 -8.45 -3.19 3.18
CA ALA A 246 -7.95 -1.82 3.16
C ALA A 246 -7.72 -1.28 1.74
N LEU A 247 -7.05 -2.04 0.88
CA LEU A 247 -6.78 -1.62 -0.50
C LEU A 247 -8.07 -1.40 -1.31
N THR A 248 -9.05 -2.29 -1.17
CA THR A 248 -10.36 -2.14 -1.80
C THR A 248 -11.09 -0.89 -1.31
N ASN A 249 -11.06 -0.62 -0.01
CA ASN A 249 -11.68 0.57 0.56
C ASN A 249 -10.96 1.85 0.11
N MET A 250 -9.62 1.85 0.06
CA MET A 250 -8.84 2.97 -0.45
C MET A 250 -9.12 3.23 -1.94
N LEU A 251 -9.27 2.20 -2.78
CA LEU A 251 -9.63 2.35 -4.20
C LEU A 251 -11.02 2.98 -4.38
N ARG A 252 -11.98 2.58 -3.55
CA ARG A 252 -13.39 3.02 -3.62
C ARG A 252 -13.61 4.40 -3.01
N GLU A 253 -13.02 4.66 -1.86
CA GLU A 253 -13.34 5.80 -1.01
C GLU A 253 -12.17 6.77 -0.83
N GLY A 254 -10.92 6.36 -1.11
CA GLY A 254 -9.72 7.15 -0.86
C GLY A 254 -9.77 8.55 -1.48
N ARG A 255 -10.36 8.67 -2.68
CA ARG A 255 -10.58 9.96 -3.34
C ARG A 255 -11.31 10.98 -2.45
N ARG A 256 -12.30 10.54 -1.66
CA ARG A 256 -13.04 11.43 -0.75
C ARG A 256 -12.11 12.07 0.28
N PHE A 257 -11.09 11.33 0.71
CA PHE A 257 -10.12 11.76 1.71
C PHE A 257 -8.87 12.43 1.09
N GLY A 258 -8.90 12.75 -0.21
CA GLY A 258 -7.75 13.32 -0.92
C GLY A 258 -6.59 12.32 -1.11
N LEU A 259 -6.84 11.02 -0.92
CA LEU A 259 -5.83 9.98 -1.12
C LEU A 259 -5.71 9.59 -2.59
N GLU A 260 -4.49 9.62 -3.09
CA GLU A 260 -4.07 9.05 -4.37
C GLU A 260 -3.34 7.73 -4.13
N LEU A 261 -3.63 6.72 -4.97
CA LEU A 261 -2.89 5.47 -4.97
C LEU A 261 -1.99 5.39 -6.20
N LEU A 262 -0.73 5.02 -6.02
CA LEU A 262 0.17 4.64 -7.09
C LEU A 262 0.51 3.16 -6.95
N LEU A 263 -0.18 2.36 -7.75
CA LEU A 263 -0.15 0.91 -7.68
C LEU A 263 0.68 0.34 -8.82
N SER A 264 1.47 -0.69 -8.56
CA SER A 264 2.19 -1.44 -9.59
C SER A 264 2.04 -2.94 -9.39
N THR A 265 1.84 -3.69 -10.47
CA THR A 265 1.76 -5.17 -10.45
C THR A 265 2.26 -5.77 -11.76
N GLN A 266 2.71 -7.01 -11.71
CA GLN A 266 3.06 -7.79 -12.90
C GLN A 266 1.87 -8.45 -13.57
N PHE A 267 0.85 -8.82 -12.79
CA PHE A 267 -0.25 -9.66 -13.23
C PHE A 267 -1.59 -9.08 -12.77
N VAL A 268 -2.57 -9.07 -13.67
CA VAL A 268 -3.95 -8.67 -13.37
C VAL A 268 -4.96 -9.73 -13.81
N SER A 269 -4.63 -10.60 -14.77
CA SER A 269 -5.58 -11.63 -15.25
C SER A 269 -5.93 -12.70 -14.20
N CYS A 270 -5.15 -12.82 -13.13
CA CYS A 270 -5.41 -13.74 -12.02
C CYS A 270 -6.55 -13.27 -11.09
N TYR A 271 -6.95 -12.00 -11.15
CA TYR A 271 -8.03 -11.46 -10.33
C TYR A 271 -9.41 -11.79 -10.88
N SER A 272 -10.38 -11.90 -9.99
CA SER A 272 -11.78 -12.04 -10.35
C SER A 272 -12.31 -10.80 -11.07
N LYS A 273 -13.44 -10.93 -11.78
CA LYS A 273 -14.07 -9.79 -12.47
C LYS A 273 -14.42 -8.63 -11.54
N GLU A 274 -14.77 -8.92 -10.28
CA GLU A 274 -15.12 -7.87 -9.31
C GLU A 274 -13.87 -7.14 -8.79
N GLU A 275 -12.80 -7.87 -8.50
CA GLU A 275 -11.51 -7.30 -8.11
C GLU A 275 -10.93 -6.44 -9.23
N VAL A 276 -11.00 -6.94 -10.48
CA VAL A 276 -10.62 -6.18 -11.67
C VAL A 276 -11.44 -4.88 -11.77
N ARG A 277 -12.76 -4.93 -11.61
CA ARG A 277 -13.61 -3.72 -11.61
C ARG A 277 -13.22 -2.72 -10.52
N THR A 278 -12.88 -3.21 -9.34
CA THR A 278 -12.42 -2.38 -8.22
C THR A 278 -11.06 -1.75 -8.54
N LEU A 279 -10.12 -2.53 -9.08
CA LEU A 279 -8.79 -2.06 -9.48
C LEU A 279 -8.87 -0.99 -10.58
N PHE A 280 -9.79 -1.10 -11.52
CA PHE A 280 -10.01 -0.12 -12.59
C PHE A 280 -10.77 1.15 -12.16
N GLN A 281 -11.02 1.34 -10.86
CA GLN A 281 -11.51 2.63 -10.35
C GLN A 281 -10.43 3.72 -10.36
N VAL A 282 -9.17 3.35 -10.56
CA VAL A 282 -8.06 4.30 -10.81
C VAL A 282 -8.34 5.18 -12.01
N GLY A 283 -7.81 6.41 -12.02
CA GLY A 283 -8.07 7.35 -13.12
C GLY A 283 -7.20 7.14 -14.36
N SER A 284 -6.07 6.45 -14.22
CA SER A 284 -5.18 6.15 -15.34
C SER A 284 -4.46 4.83 -15.17
N VAL A 285 -4.27 4.12 -16.27
CA VAL A 285 -3.56 2.84 -16.34
C VAL A 285 -2.44 2.96 -17.36
N LEU A 286 -1.22 2.64 -16.95
CA LEU A 286 -0.06 2.54 -17.82
C LEU A 286 0.32 1.08 -17.99
N ILE A 287 0.17 0.59 -19.22
CA ILE A 287 0.38 -0.79 -19.61
C ILE A 287 1.73 -0.88 -20.29
N PHE A 288 2.77 -1.18 -19.51
CA PHE A 288 4.05 -1.61 -20.06
C PHE A 288 3.89 -2.98 -20.70
N ARG A 289 4.92 -3.45 -21.42
CA ARG A 289 4.89 -4.77 -22.07
C ARG A 289 4.39 -5.85 -21.09
N PRO A 290 3.19 -6.41 -21.30
CA PRO A 290 2.61 -7.40 -20.39
C PRO A 290 3.36 -8.73 -20.45
N THR A 291 3.12 -9.58 -19.46
CA THR A 291 3.51 -10.99 -19.54
C THR A 291 2.68 -11.71 -20.62
N SER A 292 3.14 -12.86 -21.08
CA SER A 292 2.43 -13.65 -22.10
C SER A 292 1.01 -14.03 -21.65
N GLU A 293 0.83 -14.29 -20.35
CA GLU A 293 -0.45 -14.64 -19.72
C GLU A 293 -1.45 -13.47 -19.76
N ASP A 294 -0.97 -12.27 -19.40
CA ASP A 294 -1.79 -11.05 -19.31
C ASP A 294 -2.03 -10.37 -20.67
N LEU A 295 -1.27 -10.74 -21.71
CA LEU A 295 -1.30 -10.06 -23.01
C LEU A 295 -2.69 -10.06 -23.66
N ALA A 296 -3.38 -11.20 -23.61
CA ALA A 296 -4.73 -11.34 -24.18
C ALA A 296 -5.79 -10.60 -23.35
N PHE A 297 -5.59 -10.50 -22.03
CA PHE A 297 -6.45 -9.72 -21.15
C PHE A 297 -6.32 -8.24 -21.48
N TRP A 298 -5.11 -7.70 -21.50
CA TRP A 298 -4.88 -6.27 -21.75
C TRP A 298 -5.30 -5.84 -23.15
N SER A 299 -5.08 -6.68 -24.17
CA SER A 299 -5.49 -6.32 -25.52
C SER A 299 -7.01 -6.14 -25.66
N LYS A 300 -7.79 -6.99 -24.99
CA LYS A 300 -9.26 -6.86 -24.91
C LYS A 300 -9.69 -5.70 -24.01
N MET A 301 -8.95 -5.45 -22.92
CA MET A 301 -9.25 -4.37 -21.99
C MET A 301 -9.00 -2.98 -22.58
N ILE A 302 -8.03 -2.84 -23.49
CA ILE A 302 -7.78 -1.56 -24.17
C ILE A 302 -8.90 -1.27 -25.17
N ASP A 303 -9.11 -2.18 -26.14
CA ASP A 303 -10.17 -2.11 -27.14
C ASP A 303 -10.48 -3.53 -27.64
N SER A 304 -11.66 -4.03 -27.27
CA SER A 304 -12.09 -5.39 -27.61
C SER A 304 -12.29 -5.60 -29.11
N ALA A 305 -12.63 -4.55 -29.87
CA ALA A 305 -12.82 -4.63 -31.32
C ALA A 305 -11.48 -4.77 -32.06
N LYS A 306 -10.40 -4.22 -31.50
CA LYS A 306 -9.05 -4.25 -32.06
C LYS A 306 -8.08 -5.13 -31.25
N ALA A 307 -8.60 -6.13 -30.55
CA ALA A 307 -7.82 -6.94 -29.61
C ALA A 307 -6.60 -7.64 -30.25
N TYR A 308 -6.65 -8.02 -31.53
CA TYR A 308 -5.50 -8.60 -32.22
C TYR A 308 -4.39 -7.55 -32.48
N GLU A 309 -4.76 -6.36 -32.95
CA GLU A 309 -3.83 -5.25 -33.20
C GLU A 309 -3.15 -4.82 -31.90
N TRP A 310 -3.93 -4.66 -30.82
CA TRP A 310 -3.39 -4.33 -29.50
C TRP A 310 -2.49 -5.41 -28.94
N LYS A 311 -2.82 -6.70 -29.16
CA LYS A 311 -1.94 -7.81 -28.76
C LYS A 311 -0.57 -7.68 -29.45
N LEU A 312 -0.57 -7.40 -30.75
CA LEU A 312 0.66 -7.24 -31.54
C LEU A 312 1.46 -6.01 -31.06
N LEU A 313 0.79 -4.88 -30.82
CA LEU A 313 1.40 -3.65 -30.34
C LEU A 313 2.03 -3.83 -28.95
N LEU A 314 1.26 -4.35 -27.98
CA LEU A 314 1.71 -4.58 -26.61
C LEU A 314 2.93 -5.50 -26.55
N SER A 315 2.95 -6.54 -27.39
CA SER A 315 4.08 -7.49 -27.46
C SER A 315 5.39 -6.87 -27.96
N ARG A 316 5.31 -5.71 -28.63
CA ARG A 316 6.42 -4.99 -29.26
C ARG A 316 6.86 -3.75 -28.49
N LEU A 317 6.23 -3.42 -27.37
CA LEU A 317 6.65 -2.31 -26.52
C LEU A 317 8.10 -2.51 -26.06
N ALA A 318 8.93 -1.49 -26.28
CA ALA A 318 10.29 -1.47 -25.78
C ALA A 318 10.32 -1.17 -24.27
N VAL A 319 11.46 -1.40 -23.63
CA VAL A 319 11.66 -1.01 -22.22
C VAL A 319 11.41 0.50 -22.05
N GLY A 320 10.62 0.86 -21.04
CA GLY A 320 10.23 2.24 -20.76
C GLY A 320 9.08 2.77 -21.62
N GLN A 321 8.57 2.00 -22.58
CA GLN A 321 7.33 2.31 -23.30
C GLN A 321 6.13 1.65 -22.63
N ALA A 322 5.00 2.37 -22.66
CA ALA A 322 3.73 1.91 -22.14
C ALA A 322 2.57 2.40 -23.02
N VAL A 323 1.45 1.68 -23.01
CA VAL A 323 0.17 2.20 -23.47
C VAL A 323 -0.52 2.89 -22.29
N LEU A 324 -0.82 4.17 -22.44
CA LEU A 324 -1.63 4.92 -21.51
C LEU A 324 -3.12 4.75 -21.86
N LYS A 325 -3.92 4.36 -20.88
CA LYS A 325 -5.38 4.39 -20.92
C LYS A 325 -5.89 5.26 -19.77
N GLY A 326 -6.58 6.35 -20.09
CA GLY A 326 -7.08 7.34 -19.12
C GLY A 326 -7.30 8.70 -19.78
N LYS A 327 -7.72 9.71 -19.01
CA LYS A 327 -7.83 11.10 -19.47
C LYS A 327 -6.48 11.80 -19.40
N TYR A 328 -6.06 12.46 -20.48
CA TYR A 328 -4.81 13.21 -20.54
C TYR A 328 -4.89 14.40 -21.49
N TYR A 329 -3.92 15.30 -21.38
CA TYR A 329 -3.71 16.46 -22.24
C TYR A 329 -2.41 16.29 -23.02
N ILE A 330 -2.38 16.81 -24.25
CA ILE A 330 -1.20 16.79 -25.11
C ILE A 330 -0.64 18.21 -25.20
N ASN A 331 0.64 18.39 -24.90
CA ASN A 331 1.33 19.68 -24.82
C ASN A 331 0.55 20.67 -23.94
N HIS A 332 0.27 21.86 -24.46
CA HIS A 332 -0.52 22.92 -23.80
C HIS A 332 -1.99 22.93 -24.24
N ASN A 333 -2.49 21.82 -24.81
CA ASN A 333 -3.89 21.75 -25.22
C ASN A 333 -4.80 21.51 -24.01
N ASP A 334 -5.82 22.35 -23.85
CA ASP A 334 -6.80 22.25 -22.77
C ASP A 334 -7.92 21.23 -23.05
N MET A 335 -7.97 20.64 -24.25
CA MET A 335 -8.90 19.56 -24.57
C MET A 335 -8.36 18.20 -24.13
N ALA A 336 -9.07 17.56 -23.21
CA ALA A 336 -8.72 16.23 -22.72
C ALA A 336 -9.00 15.15 -23.78
N VAL A 337 -8.07 14.21 -23.90
CA VAL A 337 -8.15 13.03 -24.78
C VAL A 337 -8.26 11.77 -23.92
N GLU A 338 -9.03 10.79 -24.40
CA GLU A 338 -9.22 9.48 -23.74
C GLU A 338 -8.82 8.29 -24.61
N VAL A 339 -8.38 8.55 -25.84
CA VAL A 339 -7.94 7.51 -26.77
C VAL A 339 -6.65 6.88 -26.26
N PRO A 340 -6.55 5.54 -26.16
CA PRO A 340 -5.32 4.88 -25.73
C PRO A 340 -4.13 5.27 -26.61
N ILE A 341 -3.00 5.64 -25.98
CA ILE A 341 -1.82 6.17 -26.67
C ILE A 341 -0.55 5.48 -26.20
N VAL A 342 0.41 5.26 -27.11
CA VAL A 342 1.74 4.79 -26.73
C VAL A 342 2.57 5.97 -26.26
N CYS A 343 3.10 5.86 -25.05
CA CYS A 343 3.99 6.85 -24.45
C CYS A 343 5.29 6.20 -23.97
N ARG A 344 6.30 7.03 -23.75
CA ARG A 344 7.55 6.68 -23.07
C ARG A 344 7.68 7.53 -21.81
N ILE A 345 8.15 6.89 -20.76
CA ILE A 345 8.49 7.59 -19.52
C ILE A 345 9.92 8.09 -19.62
N GLN A 346 10.12 9.40 -19.44
CA GLN A 346 11.44 10.03 -19.43
C GLN A 346 11.67 10.81 -18.14
N ASN A 347 12.95 10.93 -17.78
CA ASN A 347 13.39 11.94 -16.82
C ASN A 347 13.19 13.31 -17.46
N GLU A 348 12.84 14.30 -16.65
CA GLU A 348 12.98 15.71 -17.04
C GLU A 348 14.44 16.09 -17.22
#